data_AF-A0A9E2I3P2-F1
#
_entry.id   AF-A0A9E2I3P2-F1
#
_cell.length_a   1.000
_cell.length_b   1.000
_cell.length_c   1.000
_cell.angle_alpha   90.00
_cell.angle_beta   90.00
_cell.angle_gamma   90.00
#
_symmetry.space_group_name_H-M   'P 1'
#
loop_
_entity.id
_entity.type
_entity.pdbx_description
1 polymer ?
#
loop_
_entity_poly.entity_id
_entity_poly.type
_entity_poly.pdbx_seq_one_letter_code
_entity_poly.pdbx_strand_id
1 'polypeptide(L)' 'MIKIGDSASTTKTFTDSDVRTFAEISGDKNPIHLDEEYAARTRFGRR' A
#
# COMPACT_ATOMS: atom_id res chain seq x y z
N MET A 1 -30.11 10.00 -5.34
CA MET A 1 -29.50 10.96 -6.29
C MET A 1 -28.50 11.77 -5.50
N ILE A 2 -27.22 11.74 -5.88
CA ILE A 2 -26.15 12.51 -5.23
C ILE A 2 -26.31 13.99 -5.58
N LYS A 3 -26.07 14.89 -4.62
CA LYS A 3 -26.22 16.33 -4.74
C LYS A 3 -24.95 17.08 -4.34
N ILE A 4 -24.92 18.38 -4.67
CA ILE A 4 -23.83 19.28 -4.29
C ILE A 4 -23.74 19.32 -2.77
N GLY A 5 -22.55 19.06 -2.24
CA GLY A 5 -22.28 18.98 -0.81
C GLY A 5 -22.23 17.56 -0.25
N ASP A 6 -22.64 16.54 -1.01
CA ASP A 6 -22.52 15.15 -0.56
C ASP A 6 -21.05 14.71 -0.54
N SER A 7 -20.63 14.08 0.55
CA SER A 7 -19.30 13.50 0.71
C SER A 7 -19.41 12.09 1.29
N ALA A 8 -18.49 11.21 0.90
CA ALA A 8 -18.34 9.89 1.49
C ALA A 8 -16.87 9.62 1.77
N SER A 9 -16.61 8.88 2.84
CA SER A 9 -15.27 8.43 3.21
C SER A 9 -15.32 6.96 3.59
N THR A 10 -14.22 6.25 3.32
CA THR A 10 -13.98 4.91 3.86
C THR A 10 -12.58 4.85 4.44
N THR A 11 -12.40 4.00 5.43
CA THR A 11 -11.13 3.74 6.07
C THR A 11 -10.88 2.25 6.04
N LYS A 12 -9.66 1.86 5.65
CA LYS A 12 -9.19 0.48 5.71
C LYS A 12 -7.78 0.48 6.30
N THR A 13 -7.55 -0.41 7.26
CA THR A 13 -6.20 -0.74 7.71
C THR A 13 -5.57 -1.69 6.70
N PHE A 14 -4.41 -1.32 6.17
CA PHE A 14 -3.63 -2.19 5.29
C PHE A 14 -2.73 -3.12 6.09
N THR A 15 -2.70 -4.37 5.66
CA THR A 15 -1.87 -5.42 6.23
C THR A 15 -0.74 -5.79 5.28
N ASP A 16 0.26 -6.52 5.78
CA ASP A 16 1.30 -7.12 4.95
C ASP A 16 0.75 -7.95 3.79
N SER A 17 -0.35 -8.67 4.03
CA SER A 17 -1.00 -9.49 2.99
C SER A 17 -1.56 -8.62 1.87
N ASP A 18 -2.13 -7.46 2.17
CA ASP A 18 -2.66 -6.56 1.14
C ASP A 18 -1.55 -6.06 0.21
N VAL A 19 -0.38 -5.71 0.77
CA VAL A 19 0.79 -5.27 0.00
C VAL A 19 1.30 -6.39 -0.91
N ARG A 20 1.40 -7.63 -0.39
CA ARG A 20 1.81 -8.78 -1.19
C ARG A 20 0.84 -9.10 -2.31
N THR A 21 -0.46 -9.09 -2.02
CA THR A 21 -1.49 -9.32 -3.04
C THR A 21 -1.44 -8.25 -4.12
N PHE A 22 -1.23 -6.98 -3.76
CA PHE A 22 -1.07 -5.92 -4.73
C PHE A 22 0.16 -6.15 -5.62
N ALA A 23 1.32 -6.50 -5.05
CA ALA A 23 2.53 -6.79 -5.80
C ALA A 23 2.36 -7.96 -6.79
N GLU A 24 1.64 -9.02 -6.39
CA GLU A 24 1.38 -10.16 -7.28
C GLU A 24 0.43 -9.81 -8.42
N ILE A 25 -0.62 -9.04 -8.18
CA ILE A 25 -1.62 -8.68 -9.21
C ILE A 25 -1.06 -7.62 -10.16
N SER A 26 -0.38 -6.60 -9.63
CA SER A 26 0.15 -5.49 -10.42
C SER A 26 1.45 -5.84 -11.15
N GLY A 27 2.19 -6.84 -10.65
CA GLY A 27 3.56 -7.13 -11.06
C GLY A 27 4.61 -6.18 -10.48
N ASP A 28 4.21 -5.21 -9.65
CA ASP A 28 5.15 -4.34 -8.94
C ASP A 28 5.83 -5.10 -7.80
N LYS A 29 6.98 -5.68 -8.13
CA LYS A 29 7.85 -6.40 -7.19
C LYS A 29 9.05 -5.56 -6.74
N ASN A 30 8.91 -4.23 -6.71
CA ASN A 30 9.98 -3.37 -6.21
C ASN A 30 10.36 -3.78 -4.77
N PRO A 31 11.65 -4.08 -4.48
CA PRO A 31 12.07 -4.58 -3.17
C PRO A 31 11.76 -3.61 -2.02
N ILE A 32 11.54 -2.32 -2.31
CA ILE A 32 11.09 -1.36 -1.30
C ILE A 32 9.78 -1.76 -0.61
N HIS A 33 8.92 -2.54 -1.26
CA HIS A 33 7.63 -2.98 -0.72
C HIS A 33 7.69 -4.37 -0.06
N LEU A 34 8.67 -5.19 -0.43
CA LEU A 34 8.66 -6.63 -0.16
C LEU A 34 9.85 -7.13 0.66
N ASP A 35 10.94 -6.36 0.71
CA ASP A 35 12.20 -6.73 1.36
C ASP A 35 12.51 -5.74 2.49
N GLU A 36 12.47 -6.23 3.73
CA GLU A 36 12.74 -5.44 4.93
C GLU A 36 14.19 -4.94 4.96
N GLU A 37 15.15 -5.79 4.58
CA GLU A 37 16.57 -5.43 4.61
C GLU A 37 16.92 -4.39 3.55
N TYR A 38 16.28 -4.46 2.39
CA TYR A 38 16.41 -3.43 1.36
C TYR A 38 15.78 -2.13 1.86
N ALA A 39 14.54 -2.17 2.35
CA ALA A 39 13.81 -0.99 2.79
C ALA A 39 14.51 -0.26 3.95
N ALA A 40 15.10 -1.01 4.89
CA ALA A 40 15.89 -0.48 6.01
C ALA A 40 17.08 0.39 5.59
N ARG A 41 17.63 0.16 4.40
CA ARG A 41 18.76 0.93 3.83
C ARG A 41 18.30 2.17 3.04
N THR A 42 17.00 2.32 2.81
CA THR A 42 16.44 3.49 2.14
C THR A 42 16.06 4.57 3.15
N ARG A 43 15.75 5.77 2.67
CA ARG A 43 15.18 6.85 3.52
C ARG A 43 13.87 6.46 4.24
N PHE A 44 13.19 5.41 3.79
CA PHE A 44 11.93 4.95 4.37
C PHE A 44 12.16 4.06 5.61
N GLY A 45 13.32 3.40 5.72
CA GLY A 45 13.76 2.69 6.93
C GLY A 45 13.02 1.38 7.27
N ARG A 46 11.93 1.07 6.57
CA ARG A 46 11.13 -0.16 6.69
C ARG A 46 10.19 -0.29 5.49
N ARG A 47 9.58 -1.46 5.32
CA ARG A 47 8.44 -1.66 4.43
C ARG A 47 7.10 -1.63 5.18
#